data_AF-A0A3S1HEP8-F1
#
_entry.id   AF-A0A3S1HEP8-F1
#
_cell.length_a   1.000
_cell.length_b   1.000
_cell.length_c   1.000
_cell.angle_alpha   90.00
_cell.angle_beta   90.00
_cell.angle_gamma   90.00
#
_symmetry.space_group_name_H-M   'P 1'
#
loop_
_entity.id
_entity.type
_entity.pdbx_description
1 polymer ?
#
loop_
_entity_poly.entity_id
_entity_poly.type
_entity_poly.pdbx_seq_one_letter_code
_entity_poly.pdbx_strand_id
1 'polypeptide(L)'
;MDSLITAAARALATGDPLGALKRVALRDDAPALALRGIAMAQLGDLVRAKALLKSAARAFGPKEAVARARCVVAEAEIALVSRDLGWPAKALDAARATLEKHGDRFNAAHARNLEVRRLLLIGRLDEAERRLAGFDPTPLPPASRAAHELVIAGIAIRRLRTKAARAALARAEHAAREAD
;
A
#
# COMPACT_ATOMS: atom_id res chain seq x y z
N MET A 1 -15.52 -20.54 -2.79
CA MET A 1 -14.53 -19.58 -2.26
C MET A 1 -13.64 -20.36 -1.31
N ASP A 2 -12.32 -20.31 -1.49
CA ASP A 2 -11.37 -21.07 -0.66
C ASP A 2 -11.37 -20.54 0.79
N SER A 3 -11.89 -21.34 1.72
CA SER A 3 -12.11 -20.93 3.11
C SER A 3 -10.80 -20.62 3.84
N LEU A 4 -9.69 -21.28 3.48
CA LEU A 4 -8.39 -21.07 4.09
C LEU A 4 -7.78 -19.74 3.68
N ILE A 5 -7.91 -19.37 2.40
CA ILE A 5 -7.45 -18.07 1.88
C ILE A 5 -8.20 -16.93 2.57
N THR A 6 -9.53 -17.02 2.69
CA THR A 6 -10.33 -16.01 3.40
C THR A 6 -9.94 -15.90 4.87
N ALA A 7 -9.73 -17.03 5.56
CA ALA A 7 -9.32 -17.03 6.96
C ALA A 7 -7.92 -16.45 7.17
N ALA A 8 -6.98 -16.75 6.27
CA ALA A 8 -5.63 -16.18 6.31
C ALA A 8 -5.62 -14.67 6.03
N ALA A 9 -6.42 -14.19 5.05
CA ALA A 9 -6.56 -12.77 4.78
C ALA A 9 -7.13 -12.00 6.00
N ARG A 10 -8.11 -12.57 6.70
CA ARG A 10 -8.63 -11.99 7.95
C ARG A 10 -7.59 -11.94 9.05
N ALA A 11 -6.81 -13.02 9.24
CA ALA A 11 -5.73 -13.05 10.22
C ALA A 11 -4.70 -11.93 9.95
N LEU A 12 -4.30 -11.73 8.70
CA LEU A 12 -3.40 -10.62 8.34
C LEU A 12 -4.01 -9.24 8.61
N ALA A 13 -5.30 -9.07 8.34
CA ALA A 13 -6.00 -7.81 8.58
C ALA A 13 -6.05 -7.44 10.07
N THR A 14 -6.01 -8.43 10.96
CA THR A 14 -5.96 -8.24 12.42
C THR A 14 -4.53 -8.30 12.99
N GLY A 15 -3.50 -8.31 12.13
CA GLY A 15 -2.10 -8.34 12.57
C GLY A 15 -1.62 -9.70 13.10
N ASP A 16 -2.24 -10.82 12.68
CA ASP A 16 -1.83 -12.19 13.01
C ASP A 16 -1.14 -12.89 11.81
N PRO A 17 0.13 -12.56 11.53
CA PRO A 17 0.88 -13.17 10.43
C PRO A 17 1.15 -14.66 10.66
N LEU A 18 1.31 -15.12 11.90
CA LEU A 18 1.56 -16.52 12.21
C LEU A 18 0.32 -17.38 11.98
N GLY A 19 -0.85 -16.91 12.39
CA GLY A 19 -2.12 -17.58 12.08
C GLY A 19 -2.42 -17.59 10.59
N ALA A 20 -2.06 -16.54 9.84
CA ALA A 20 -2.15 -16.58 8.39
C ALA A 20 -1.24 -17.69 7.81
N LEU A 21 0.02 -17.73 8.22
CA LEU A 21 0.99 -18.74 7.76
C LEU A 21 0.56 -20.17 8.12
N LYS A 22 -0.02 -20.40 9.30
CA LYS A 22 -0.56 -21.72 9.68
C LYS A 22 -1.58 -22.27 8.67
N ARG A 23 -2.26 -21.39 7.93
CA ARG A 23 -3.30 -21.76 6.95
C ARG A 23 -2.77 -21.90 5.52
N VAL A 24 -1.72 -21.17 5.15
CA VAL A 24 -1.26 -21.07 3.76
C VAL A 24 0.20 -21.47 3.51
N ALA A 25 0.99 -21.80 4.54
CA ALA A 25 2.44 -22.01 4.42
C ALA A 25 2.84 -23.11 3.42
N LEU A 26 2.03 -24.17 3.29
CA LEU A 26 2.31 -25.32 2.42
C LEU A 26 1.70 -25.18 1.01
N ARG A 27 1.16 -24.00 0.69
CA ARG A 27 0.50 -23.74 -0.58
C ARG A 27 1.33 -22.82 -1.46
N ASP A 28 1.33 -23.13 -2.75
CA ASP A 28 2.08 -22.41 -3.79
C ASP A 28 1.18 -21.84 -4.91
N ASP A 29 -0.15 -21.87 -4.74
CA ASP A 29 -1.05 -21.11 -5.61
C ASP A 29 -0.93 -19.59 -5.40
N ALA A 30 -1.31 -18.81 -6.42
CA ALA A 30 -1.09 -17.38 -6.43
C ALA A 30 -1.67 -16.62 -5.21
N PRO A 31 -2.92 -16.87 -4.77
CA PRO A 31 -3.45 -16.31 -3.51
C PRO A 31 -2.62 -16.65 -2.28
N ALA A 32 -2.20 -17.91 -2.12
CA ALA A 32 -1.39 -18.32 -0.97
C ALA A 32 -0.02 -17.64 -0.96
N LEU A 33 0.64 -17.53 -2.12
CA LEU A 33 1.91 -16.80 -2.27
C LEU A 33 1.76 -15.34 -1.89
N ALA A 34 0.68 -14.67 -2.32
CA ALA A 34 0.42 -13.27 -1.99
C ALA A 34 0.27 -13.07 -0.47
N LEU A 35 -0.54 -13.90 0.19
CA LEU A 35 -0.77 -13.82 1.63
C LEU A 35 0.49 -14.14 2.44
N ARG A 36 1.28 -15.14 2.02
CA ARG A 36 2.60 -15.41 2.63
C ARG A 36 3.54 -14.22 2.47
N GLY A 37 3.53 -13.56 1.32
CA GLY A 37 4.32 -12.35 1.08
C GLY A 37 3.96 -11.22 2.06
N ILE A 38 2.67 -10.95 2.24
CA ILE A 38 2.19 -9.95 3.21
C ILE A 38 2.56 -10.35 4.65
N ALA A 39 2.41 -11.63 5.01
CA ALA A 39 2.81 -12.14 6.33
C ALA A 39 4.31 -11.92 6.60
N MET A 40 5.17 -12.22 5.63
CA MET A 40 6.61 -11.98 5.75
C MET A 40 6.93 -10.49 5.88
N ALA A 41 6.19 -9.62 5.19
CA ALA A 41 6.36 -8.16 5.32
C ALA A 41 6.00 -7.68 6.74
N GLN A 42 4.91 -8.18 7.32
CA GLN A 42 4.51 -7.88 8.71
C GLN A 42 5.54 -8.40 9.74
N LEU A 43 6.24 -9.50 9.44
CA LEU A 43 7.31 -10.05 10.27
C LEU A 43 8.68 -9.39 10.02
N GLY A 44 8.79 -8.47 9.05
CA GLY A 44 10.02 -7.74 8.74
C GLY A 44 10.97 -8.42 7.73
N ASP A 45 10.64 -9.61 7.21
CA ASP A 45 11.41 -10.24 6.13
C ASP A 45 11.00 -9.69 4.77
N LEU A 46 11.46 -8.47 4.47
CA LEU A 46 11.10 -7.71 3.28
C LEU A 46 11.61 -8.34 1.98
N VAL A 47 12.77 -8.99 2.03
CA VAL A 47 13.37 -9.65 0.86
C VAL A 47 12.49 -10.83 0.42
N ARG A 48 12.12 -11.69 1.37
CA ARG A 48 11.26 -12.83 1.09
C ARG A 48 9.85 -12.39 0.71
N ALA A 49 9.32 -11.37 1.38
CA ALA A 49 8.02 -10.80 1.06
C ALA A 49 7.94 -10.33 -0.41
N LYS A 50 8.94 -9.56 -0.87
CA LYS A 50 9.02 -9.07 -2.25
C LYS A 50 9.09 -10.23 -3.26
N ALA A 51 9.89 -11.27 -2.98
CA ALA A 51 10.00 -12.43 -3.84
C ALA A 51 8.68 -13.21 -3.97
N LEU A 52 7.96 -13.39 -2.86
CA LEU A 52 6.66 -14.07 -2.83
C LEU A 52 5.58 -13.29 -3.58
N LEU A 53 5.49 -11.97 -3.38
CA LEU A 53 4.50 -11.13 -4.08
C LEU A 53 4.76 -11.09 -5.59
N LYS A 54 6.02 -11.00 -6.02
CA LYS A 54 6.38 -11.06 -7.43
C LYS A 54 6.01 -12.40 -8.07
N SER A 55 6.19 -13.49 -7.31
CA SER A 55 5.80 -14.83 -7.75
C SER A 55 4.28 -14.97 -7.84
N ALA A 56 3.54 -14.44 -6.86
CA ALA A 56 2.08 -14.38 -6.88
C ALA A 56 1.55 -13.59 -8.08
N ALA A 57 2.09 -12.38 -8.32
CA ALA A 57 1.71 -11.52 -9.44
C ALA A 57 1.89 -12.22 -10.81
N ARG A 58 2.92 -13.05 -10.95
CA ARG A 58 3.18 -13.86 -12.15
C ARG A 58 2.26 -15.07 -12.27
N ALA A 59 1.87 -15.66 -11.14
CA ALA A 59 1.03 -16.86 -11.10
C ALA A 59 -0.47 -16.56 -11.32
N PHE A 60 -0.93 -15.34 -11.01
CA PHE A 60 -2.31 -14.92 -11.26
C PHE A 60 -2.63 -14.84 -12.77
N GLY A 61 -3.65 -15.59 -13.20
CA GLY A 61 -4.07 -15.68 -14.60
C GLY A 61 -4.75 -14.41 -15.13
N PRO A 62 -4.90 -14.23 -16.45
CA PRO A 62 -5.31 -12.95 -17.07
C PRO A 62 -6.61 -12.34 -16.50
N LYS A 63 -7.56 -13.19 -16.11
CA LYS A 63 -8.86 -12.80 -15.50
C LYS A 63 -8.74 -12.25 -14.07
N GLU A 64 -7.62 -12.47 -13.39
CA GLU A 64 -7.37 -12.07 -12.00
C GLU A 64 -6.63 -10.72 -11.91
N ALA A 65 -7.03 -9.76 -12.74
CA ALA A 65 -6.35 -8.47 -12.87
C ALA A 65 -6.30 -7.66 -11.56
N VAL A 66 -7.36 -7.71 -10.75
CA VAL A 66 -7.43 -7.04 -9.45
C VAL A 66 -6.41 -7.66 -8.47
N ALA A 67 -6.31 -8.99 -8.42
CA ALA A 67 -5.37 -9.67 -7.52
C ALA A 67 -3.91 -9.37 -7.88
N ARG A 68 -3.58 -9.36 -9.18
CA ARG A 68 -2.27 -8.88 -9.66
C ARG A 68 -1.99 -7.44 -9.26
N ALA A 69 -2.96 -6.54 -9.48
CA ALA A 69 -2.79 -5.13 -9.14
C ALA A 69 -2.54 -4.93 -7.64
N ARG A 70 -3.22 -5.67 -6.77
CA ARG A 70 -2.95 -5.67 -5.32
C ARG A 70 -1.53 -6.13 -4.98
N CYS A 71 -1.01 -7.15 -5.66
CA CYS A 71 0.38 -7.58 -5.48
C CYS A 71 1.36 -6.46 -5.84
N VAL A 72 1.14 -5.75 -6.94
CA VAL A 72 1.97 -4.61 -7.35
C VAL A 72 1.93 -3.49 -6.30
N VAL A 73 0.77 -3.21 -5.70
CA VAL A 73 0.65 -2.22 -4.61
C VAL A 73 1.38 -2.69 -3.34
N ALA A 74 1.34 -3.97 -3.01
CA ALA A 74 2.10 -4.50 -1.88
C ALA A 74 3.62 -4.48 -2.13
N GLU A 75 4.07 -4.80 -3.34
CA GLU A 75 5.48 -4.70 -3.75
C GLU A 75 5.99 -3.26 -3.67
N ALA A 76 5.16 -2.32 -4.10
CA ALA A 76 5.41 -0.88 -4.03
C ALA A 76 5.61 -0.38 -2.59
N GLU A 77 4.79 -0.86 -1.67
CA GLU A 77 4.89 -0.54 -0.25
C GLU A 77 6.19 -1.08 0.33
N ILE A 78 6.52 -2.35 0.06
CA ILE A 78 7.80 -2.94 0.50
C ILE A 78 8.99 -2.18 -0.07
N ALA A 79 8.94 -1.79 -1.35
CA ALA A 79 10.01 -1.01 -1.97
C ALA A 79 10.21 0.33 -1.24
N LEU A 80 9.11 1.02 -0.92
CA LEU A 80 9.14 2.28 -0.17
C LEU A 80 9.75 2.10 1.23
N VAL A 81 9.32 1.08 1.98
CA VAL A 81 9.84 0.76 3.32
C VAL A 81 11.33 0.40 3.25
N SER A 82 11.74 -0.32 2.20
CA SER A 82 13.13 -0.70 1.94
C SER A 82 14.00 0.43 1.38
N ARG A 83 13.44 1.63 1.19
CA ARG A 83 14.08 2.78 0.51
C ARG A 83 14.56 2.48 -0.93
N ASP A 84 14.00 1.46 -1.56
CA ASP A 84 14.14 1.21 -2.99
C ASP A 84 13.17 2.15 -3.71
N LEU A 85 13.65 3.35 -4.11
CA LEU A 85 12.83 4.38 -4.76
C LEU A 85 12.91 4.33 -6.30
N GLY A 86 13.68 3.40 -6.86
CA GLY A 86 13.88 3.22 -8.31
C GLY A 86 12.80 2.38 -9.00
N TRP A 87 11.79 1.94 -8.27
CA TRP A 87 10.75 1.04 -8.76
C TRP A 87 9.86 1.64 -9.87
N PRO A 88 9.27 0.79 -10.74
CA PRO A 88 8.59 1.26 -11.96
C PRO A 88 7.27 1.97 -11.66
N ALA A 89 7.29 3.32 -11.61
CA ALA A 89 6.11 4.13 -11.35
C ALA A 89 4.93 3.83 -12.31
N LYS A 90 5.22 3.51 -13.57
CA LYS A 90 4.22 3.13 -14.58
C LYS A 90 3.44 1.86 -14.19
N ALA A 91 4.10 0.90 -13.55
CA ALA A 91 3.44 -0.34 -13.12
C ALA A 91 2.44 -0.07 -11.99
N LEU A 92 2.80 0.81 -11.05
CA LEU A 92 1.89 1.26 -10.00
C LEU A 92 0.71 2.04 -10.57
N ASP A 93 0.96 2.95 -11.51
CA ASP A 93 -0.09 3.72 -12.17
C ASP A 93 -1.11 2.81 -12.88
N ALA A 94 -0.62 1.79 -13.59
CA ALA A 94 -1.47 0.79 -14.23
C ALA A 94 -2.25 -0.06 -13.22
N ALA A 95 -1.61 -0.44 -12.11
CA ALA A 95 -2.26 -1.16 -11.03
C ALA A 95 -3.37 -0.32 -10.39
N ARG A 96 -3.09 0.94 -10.05
CA ARG A 96 -4.07 1.91 -9.53
C ARG A 96 -5.27 2.05 -10.47
N ALA A 97 -5.04 2.30 -11.76
CA ALA A 97 -6.12 2.44 -12.74
C ALA A 97 -6.97 1.16 -12.86
N THR A 98 -6.33 -0.01 -12.77
CA THR A 98 -7.03 -1.30 -12.73
C THR A 98 -7.92 -1.40 -11.49
N LEU A 99 -7.40 -1.03 -10.31
CA LEU A 99 -8.15 -1.09 -9.04
C LEU A 99 -9.34 -0.12 -9.05
N GLU A 100 -9.14 1.12 -9.54
CA GLU A 100 -10.21 2.11 -9.69
C GLU A 100 -11.33 1.61 -10.61
N LYS A 101 -10.96 1.07 -11.78
CA LYS A 101 -11.90 0.52 -12.77
C LYS A 101 -12.79 -0.59 -12.18
N HIS A 102 -12.25 -1.38 -11.25
CA HIS A 102 -12.95 -2.51 -10.63
C HIS A 102 -13.56 -2.16 -9.26
N GLY A 103 -13.54 -0.88 -8.85
CA GLY A 103 -14.17 -0.41 -7.61
C GLY A 103 -13.38 -0.70 -6.33
N ASP A 104 -12.13 -1.14 -6.43
CA ASP A 104 -11.24 -1.35 -5.27
C ASP A 104 -10.62 -0.03 -4.80
N ARG A 105 -11.47 0.82 -4.24
CA ARG A 105 -11.14 2.21 -3.88
C ARG A 105 -10.06 2.30 -2.80
N PHE A 106 -10.04 1.37 -1.85
CA PHE A 106 -9.03 1.32 -0.80
C PHE A 106 -7.63 1.15 -1.40
N ASN A 107 -7.42 0.11 -2.22
CA ASN A 107 -6.09 -0.18 -2.76
C ASN A 107 -5.68 0.85 -3.81
N ALA A 108 -6.64 1.41 -4.55
CA ALA A 108 -6.38 2.54 -5.44
C ALA A 108 -5.89 3.79 -4.67
N ALA A 109 -6.55 4.12 -3.56
CA ALA A 109 -6.16 5.26 -2.74
C ALA A 109 -4.79 5.03 -2.09
N HIS A 110 -4.52 3.81 -1.61
CA HIS A 110 -3.21 3.42 -1.07
C HIS A 110 -2.11 3.51 -2.12
N ALA A 111 -2.32 2.99 -3.33
CA ALA A 111 -1.37 3.09 -4.43
C ALA A 111 -1.00 4.56 -4.74
N ARG A 112 -2.00 5.45 -4.77
CA ARG A 112 -1.78 6.87 -4.98
C ARG A 112 -0.99 7.50 -3.82
N ASN A 113 -1.31 7.14 -2.57
CA ASN A 113 -0.55 7.60 -1.41
C ASN A 113 0.93 7.20 -1.47
N LEU A 114 1.22 5.94 -1.81
CA LEU A 114 2.59 5.44 -2.00
C LEU A 114 3.34 6.23 -3.06
N GLU A 115 2.67 6.58 -4.16
CA GLU A 115 3.26 7.40 -5.22
C GLU A 115 3.62 8.81 -4.72
N VAL A 116 2.69 9.50 -4.04
CA VAL A 116 2.96 10.84 -3.51
C VAL A 116 4.11 10.79 -2.51
N ARG A 117 4.11 9.79 -1.63
CA ARG A 117 5.19 9.61 -0.65
C ARG A 117 6.53 9.37 -1.31
N ARG A 118 6.59 8.56 -2.38
CA ARG A 118 7.80 8.39 -3.19
C ARG A 118 8.27 9.72 -3.79
N LEU A 119 7.37 10.47 -4.45
CA LEU A 119 7.68 11.75 -5.08
C LEU A 119 8.24 12.77 -4.07
N LEU A 120 7.66 12.81 -2.87
CA LEU A 120 8.15 13.63 -1.77
C LEU A 120 9.58 13.22 -1.35
N LEU A 121 9.86 11.92 -1.23
CA LEU A 121 11.16 11.41 -0.81
C LEU A 121 12.27 11.70 -1.83
N ILE A 122 11.95 11.68 -3.13
CA ILE A 122 12.91 12.00 -4.21
C ILE A 122 12.93 13.50 -4.59
N GLY A 123 12.24 14.35 -3.84
CA GLY A 123 12.26 15.81 -4.03
C GLY A 123 11.40 16.35 -5.19
N ARG A 124 10.54 15.54 -5.80
CA ARG A 124 9.66 15.97 -6.92
C ARG A 124 8.35 16.58 -6.40
N LEU A 125 8.46 17.75 -5.76
CA LEU A 125 7.35 18.39 -5.03
C LEU A 125 6.18 18.79 -5.93
N ASP A 126 6.43 19.38 -7.10
CA ASP A 126 5.35 19.78 -8.02
C ASP A 126 4.52 18.58 -8.47
N GLU A 127 5.15 17.43 -8.67
CA GLU A 127 4.47 16.20 -9.04
C GLU A 127 3.72 15.60 -7.88
N ALA A 128 4.28 15.64 -6.67
CA ALA A 128 3.57 15.21 -5.47
C ALA A 128 2.29 16.04 -5.28
N GLU A 129 2.35 17.36 -5.45
CA GLU A 129 1.19 18.25 -5.38
C GLU A 129 0.17 17.96 -6.49
N ARG A 130 0.60 17.75 -7.75
CA ARG A 130 -0.29 17.34 -8.84
C ARG A 130 -0.97 16.01 -8.57
N ARG A 131 -0.24 15.03 -8.02
CA ARG A 131 -0.80 13.73 -7.65
C ARG A 131 -1.71 13.82 -6.42
N LEU A 132 -1.60 14.83 -5.57
CA LEU A 132 -2.57 15.08 -4.50
C LEU A 132 -3.83 15.80 -4.97
N ALA A 133 -3.76 16.59 -6.05
CA ALA A 133 -4.92 17.30 -6.57
C ALA A 133 -6.05 16.33 -6.97
N GLY A 134 -7.24 16.48 -6.38
CA GLY A 134 -8.36 15.57 -6.60
C GLY A 134 -8.14 14.15 -6.03
N PHE A 135 -7.29 14.01 -5.01
CA PHE A 135 -7.20 12.79 -4.23
C PHE A 135 -8.30 12.76 -3.16
N ASP A 136 -9.09 11.70 -3.14
CA ASP A 136 -10.06 11.43 -2.07
C ASP A 136 -9.44 10.45 -1.05
N PRO A 137 -9.07 10.90 0.16
CA PRO A 137 -8.52 10.04 1.20
C PRO A 137 -9.61 9.29 1.99
N THR A 138 -10.90 9.51 1.72
CA THR A 138 -12.02 8.89 2.48
C THR A 138 -11.97 7.35 2.52
N PRO A 139 -11.57 6.63 1.45
CA PRO A 139 -11.45 5.17 1.47
C PRO A 139 -10.30 4.63 2.34
N LEU A 140 -9.37 5.49 2.78
CA LEU A 140 -8.24 5.06 3.60
C LEU A 140 -8.67 4.82 5.06
N PRO A 141 -8.13 3.77 5.70
CA PRO A 141 -8.33 3.52 7.12
C PRO A 141 -7.58 4.58 7.93
N PRO A 142 -7.94 4.79 9.21
CA PRO A 142 -7.35 5.83 10.04
C PRO A 142 -5.81 5.89 10.02
N ALA A 143 -5.14 4.74 10.17
CA ALA A 143 -3.68 4.66 10.10
C ALA A 143 -3.09 5.15 8.75
N SER A 144 -3.69 4.77 7.63
CA SER A 144 -3.25 5.23 6.30
C SER A 144 -3.62 6.68 6.03
N ARG A 145 -4.72 7.20 6.62
CA ARG A 145 -5.05 8.63 6.60
C ARG A 145 -4.03 9.46 7.37
N ALA A 146 -3.57 8.98 8.52
CA ALA A 146 -2.49 9.64 9.26
C ALA A 146 -1.22 9.73 8.39
N ALA A 147 -0.82 8.63 7.74
CA ALA A 147 0.31 8.63 6.82
C ALA A 147 0.12 9.59 5.63
N HIS A 148 -1.10 9.68 5.09
CA HIS A 148 -1.46 10.64 4.04
C HIS A 148 -1.28 12.09 4.47
N GLU A 149 -1.80 12.45 5.65
CA GLU A 149 -1.67 13.80 6.18
C GLU A 149 -0.22 14.17 6.50
N LEU A 150 0.60 13.20 6.93
CA LEU A 150 2.05 13.39 7.08
C LEU A 150 2.75 13.69 5.74
N VAL A 151 2.28 13.11 4.63
CA VAL A 151 2.81 13.45 3.29
C VAL A 151 2.43 14.89 2.92
N ILE A 152 1.19 15.31 3.18
CA ILE A 152 0.75 16.70 2.96
C ILE A 152 1.59 17.67 3.81
N ALA A 153 1.79 17.36 5.09
CA ALA A 153 2.64 18.13 5.98
C ALA A 153 4.07 18.23 5.45
N GLY A 154 4.66 17.11 5.00
CA GLY A 154 6.00 17.05 4.46
C GLY A 154 6.20 17.89 3.19
N ILE A 155 5.18 18.00 2.33
CA ILE A 155 5.17 18.90 1.18
C ILE A 155 5.08 20.35 1.64
N ALA A 156 4.14 20.66 2.54
CA ALA A 156 3.93 22.01 3.03
C ALA A 156 5.18 22.57 3.74
N ILE A 157 5.89 21.76 4.53
CA ILE A 157 7.16 22.13 5.18
C ILE A 157 8.21 22.50 4.14
N ARG A 158 8.41 21.66 3.11
CA ARG A 158 9.40 21.92 2.04
C ARG A 158 9.05 23.12 1.15
N ARG A 159 7.77 23.51 1.12
CA ARG A 159 7.27 24.74 0.48
C ARG A 159 7.23 25.95 1.41
N LEU A 160 7.72 25.83 2.65
CA LEU A 160 7.66 26.88 3.69
C LEU A 160 6.24 27.38 4.01
N ARG A 161 5.21 26.54 3.78
CA ARG A 161 3.80 26.84 4.08
C ARG A 161 3.45 26.40 5.50
N THR A 162 3.96 27.13 6.48
CA THR A 162 3.89 26.78 7.92
C THR A 162 2.46 26.52 8.43
N LYS A 163 1.49 27.36 8.08
CA LYS A 163 0.07 27.19 8.48
C LYS A 163 -0.51 25.87 7.94
N ALA A 164 -0.27 25.57 6.66
CA ALA A 164 -0.74 24.33 6.04
C ALA A 164 -0.06 23.09 6.64
N ALA A 165 1.24 23.18 6.94
CA ALA A 165 1.97 22.10 7.60
C ALA A 165 1.39 21.77 8.99
N ARG A 166 1.14 22.78 9.83
CA ARG A 166 0.52 22.59 11.15
C ARG A 166 -0.87 21.98 11.07
N ALA A 167 -1.71 22.47 10.15
CA ALA A 167 -3.04 21.92 9.95
C ALA A 167 -3.01 20.45 9.52
N ALA A 168 -2.10 20.07 8.62
CA ALA A 168 -1.92 18.69 8.20
C ALA A 168 -1.40 17.79 9.34
N LEU A 169 -0.46 18.27 10.15
CA LEU A 169 0.01 17.54 11.33
C LEU A 169 -1.12 17.30 12.34
N ALA A 170 -1.99 18.28 12.59
CA ALA A 170 -3.14 18.11 13.48
C ALA A 170 -4.14 17.07 12.95
N ARG A 171 -4.39 17.04 11.63
CA ARG A 171 -5.23 15.99 11.01
C ARG A 171 -4.56 14.62 11.07
N ALA A 172 -3.23 14.56 10.90
CA ALA A 172 -2.48 13.32 11.04
C ALA A 172 -2.58 12.75 12.45
N GLU A 173 -2.45 13.60 13.47
CA GLU A 173 -2.60 13.23 14.87
C GLU A 173 -4.02 12.74 15.19
N HIS A 174 -5.05 13.44 14.69
CA HIS A 174 -6.43 13.00 14.86
C HIS A 174 -6.68 11.61 14.25
N ALA A 175 -6.26 11.40 13.00
CA ALA A 175 -6.40 10.12 12.32
C ALA A 175 -5.59 8.99 12.98
N ALA A 176 -4.44 9.30 13.61
CA ALA A 176 -3.67 8.33 14.37
C ALA A 176 -4.43 7.87 15.62
N ARG A 177 -5.04 8.79 16.37
CA ARG A 177 -5.85 8.46 17.56
C ARG A 177 -7.10 7.64 17.24
N GLU A 178 -7.65 7.77 16.03
CA GLU A 178 -8.77 6.92 15.57
C GLU A 178 -8.33 5.51 15.16
N ALA A 179 -7.02 5.28 15.00
CA ALA A 179 -6.47 3.98 14.59
C ALA A 179 -6.14 3.07 15.78
N ASP A 180 -5.95 3.66 16.96
CA ASP A 180 -5.69 2.98 18.24
C ASP A 180 -6.98 2.46 18.89
#